data_AF-A0A7S0KYA6-F1
#
_entry.id   AF-A0A7S0KYA6-F1
#
_cell.length_a   1.000
_cell.length_b   1.000
_cell.length_c   1.000
_cell.angle_alpha   90.00
_cell.angle_beta   90.00
_cell.angle_gamma   90.00
#
_symmetry.space_group_name_H-M   'P 1'
#
loop_
_entity.id
_entity.type
_entity.pdbx_description
1 polymer ?
#
loop_
_entity_poly.entity_id
_entity_poly.type
_entity_poly.pdbx_seq_one_letter_code
_entity_poly.pdbx_strand_id
1 'polypeptide(L)'
;VDYKVIDEKALMKFIAKEVNAAFAATCPELTSKYATYPIDFKKWLELDDMIDGEKVFQKSDNDMGLKENYVWCKNGPRGRGYYHLLTKMSYVNLYSRLSSSAPSSCCANSEMRKKVDQWDTTRRVVYNRTRPTRPNDELGAESAIDHLGTPP
;
A
#
# COMPACT_ATOMS: atom_id res chain seq x y z
N VAL A 1 -20.25 -32.63 -9.04
CA VAL A 1 -20.25 -31.15 -9.03
C VAL A 1 -19.07 -30.74 -8.16
N ASP A 2 -17.97 -30.31 -8.78
CA ASP A 2 -16.74 -29.94 -8.08
C ASP A 2 -16.93 -28.64 -7.30
N TYR A 3 -17.34 -28.76 -6.04
CA TYR A 3 -17.45 -27.65 -5.09
C TYR A 3 -16.09 -27.05 -4.67
N LYS A 4 -14.97 -27.50 -5.25
CA LYS A 4 -13.62 -27.06 -4.87
C LYS A 4 -13.09 -25.85 -5.65
N VAL A 5 -13.70 -25.51 -6.78
CA VAL A 5 -13.46 -24.23 -7.47
C VAL A 5 -14.51 -23.24 -6.98
N ILE A 6 -14.59 -23.02 -5.66
CA ILE A 6 -15.13 -21.74 -5.18
C ILE A 6 -14.12 -20.72 -5.70
N ASP A 7 -14.59 -20.05 -6.74
CA ASP A 7 -13.88 -19.22 -7.70
C ASP A 7 -12.75 -18.39 -7.06
N GLU A 8 -11.52 -18.90 -7.12
CA GLU A 8 -10.31 -18.22 -6.64
C GLU A 8 -10.25 -16.78 -7.19
N LYS A 9 -10.75 -16.55 -8.41
CA LYS A 9 -10.82 -15.21 -9.00
C LYS A 9 -11.84 -14.32 -8.27
N ALA A 10 -12.99 -14.87 -7.89
CA ALA A 10 -13.98 -14.13 -7.08
C ALA A 10 -13.42 -13.79 -5.69
N LEU A 11 -12.72 -14.73 -5.05
CA LEU A 11 -12.05 -14.49 -3.77
C LEU A 11 -10.98 -13.40 -3.89
N MET A 12 -10.12 -13.47 -4.90
CA MET A 12 -9.08 -12.45 -5.14
C MET A 12 -9.68 -11.08 -5.46
N LYS A 13 -10.79 -11.04 -6.19
CA LYS A 13 -11.53 -9.79 -6.45
C LYS A 13 -12.13 -9.21 -5.18
N PHE A 14 -12.65 -10.05 -4.28
CA PHE A 14 -13.15 -9.62 -2.98
C PHE A 14 -12.02 -9.07 -2.10
N ILE A 15 -10.90 -9.78 -1.98
CA ILE A 15 -9.72 -9.33 -1.24
C ILE A 15 -9.23 -7.99 -1.79
N ALA A 16 -9.13 -7.86 -3.11
CA ALA A 16 -8.71 -6.61 -3.72
C ALA A 16 -9.63 -5.45 -3.38
N LYS A 17 -10.95 -5.68 -3.35
CA LYS A 17 -11.91 -4.66 -2.93
C LYS A 17 -11.69 -4.23 -1.49
N GLU A 18 -11.53 -5.18 -0.56
CA GLU A 18 -11.33 -4.88 0.86
C GLU A 18 -9.99 -4.17 1.13
N VAL A 19 -8.90 -4.60 0.48
CA VAL A 19 -7.58 -3.95 0.59
C VAL A 19 -7.63 -2.53 0.04
N ASN A 20 -8.20 -2.31 -1.14
CA ASN A 20 -8.32 -0.96 -1.71
C ASN A 20 -9.23 -0.05 -0.85
N ALA A 21 -10.26 -0.60 -0.19
CA ALA A 21 -11.06 0.15 0.77
C ALA A 21 -10.26 0.53 2.02
N ALA A 22 -9.42 -0.38 2.54
CA ALA A 22 -8.52 -0.10 3.65
C ALA A 22 -7.48 0.98 3.29
N PHE A 23 -6.94 0.95 2.07
CA PHE A 23 -6.07 2.00 1.53
C PHE A 23 -6.74 3.36 1.56
N ALA A 24 -7.96 3.47 1.02
CA ALA A 24 -8.71 4.72 1.02
C ALA A 24 -9.00 5.26 2.43
N ALA A 25 -9.19 4.38 3.41
CA ALA A 25 -9.43 4.77 4.79
C ALA A 25 -8.16 5.21 5.54
N THR A 26 -6.98 4.68 5.16
CA THR A 26 -5.74 4.82 5.95
C THR A 26 -4.72 5.75 5.31
N CYS A 27 -4.56 5.68 3.99
CA CYS A 27 -3.48 6.35 3.27
C CYS A 27 -3.94 6.76 1.86
N PRO A 28 -4.33 8.03 1.65
CA PRO A 28 -4.87 8.46 0.35
C PRO A 28 -3.83 8.42 -0.78
N GLU A 29 -2.51 8.38 -0.51
CA GLU A 29 -1.53 8.14 -1.58
C GLU A 29 -1.68 6.76 -2.24
N LEU A 30 -2.26 5.77 -1.51
CA LEU A 30 -2.49 4.42 -2.02
C LEU A 30 -3.78 4.29 -2.83
N THR A 31 -4.64 5.31 -2.88
CA THR A 31 -5.80 5.34 -3.79
C THR A 31 -5.40 5.72 -5.22
N SER A 32 -4.12 6.02 -5.43
CA SER A 32 -3.55 6.21 -6.75
C SER A 32 -3.80 5.00 -7.64
N LYS A 33 -4.08 5.25 -8.92
CA LYS A 33 -4.11 4.20 -9.96
C LYS A 33 -2.79 3.42 -10.06
N TYR A 34 -1.70 3.96 -9.52
CA TYR A 34 -0.39 3.31 -9.52
C TYR A 34 -0.10 2.50 -8.24
N ALA A 35 -0.98 2.53 -7.23
CA ALA A 35 -0.81 1.83 -5.96
C ALA A 35 -1.96 0.87 -5.64
N THR A 36 -2.90 0.67 -6.56
CA THR A 36 -4.00 -0.28 -6.38
C THR A 36 -3.49 -1.66 -6.00
N TYR A 37 -4.32 -2.41 -5.28
CA TYR A 37 -4.11 -3.83 -5.08
C TYR A 37 -5.05 -4.64 -6.00
N PRO A 38 -4.55 -5.66 -6.74
CA PRO A 38 -3.14 -5.97 -6.91
C PRO A 38 -2.42 -4.87 -7.71
N ILE A 39 -1.12 -4.74 -7.49
CA ILE A 39 -0.27 -3.81 -8.22
C ILE A 39 0.00 -4.33 -9.64
N ASP A 40 -0.25 -3.50 -10.65
CA ASP A 40 -0.11 -3.85 -12.08
C ASP A 40 1.20 -3.30 -12.68
N PHE A 41 2.32 -3.47 -11.97
CA PHE A 41 3.62 -3.04 -12.45
C PHE A 41 4.59 -4.20 -12.59
N LYS A 42 5.20 -4.34 -13.77
CA LYS A 42 6.19 -5.40 -14.04
C LYS A 42 7.54 -5.19 -13.34
N LYS A 43 7.88 -3.93 -13.05
CA LYS A 43 9.14 -3.53 -12.39
C LYS A 43 8.90 -2.30 -11.53
N TRP A 44 9.78 -2.06 -10.56
CA TRP A 44 9.82 -0.79 -9.85
C TRP A 44 10.28 0.32 -10.79
N LEU A 45 9.68 1.49 -10.65
CA LEU A 45 10.06 2.68 -11.42
C LEU A 45 11.38 3.25 -10.90
N GLU A 46 12.21 3.69 -11.83
CA GLU A 46 13.56 4.23 -11.60
C GLU A 46 13.58 5.77 -11.65
N LEU A 47 14.72 6.35 -11.26
CA LEU A 47 14.90 7.80 -11.04
C LEU A 47 14.45 8.71 -12.19
N ASP A 48 14.65 8.24 -13.42
CA ASP A 48 14.45 9.03 -14.64
C ASP A 48 13.27 8.50 -15.48
N ASP A 49 12.52 7.54 -14.93
CA ASP A 49 11.30 7.04 -15.56
C ASP A 49 10.21 8.15 -15.56
N MET A 50 9.34 8.07 -16.57
CA MET A 50 8.12 8.87 -16.66
C MET A 50 6.92 7.95 -16.83
N ILE A 51 5.80 8.31 -16.20
CA ILE A 51 4.53 7.59 -16.31
C ILE A 51 3.41 8.59 -16.52
N ASP A 52 2.60 8.36 -17.56
CA ASP A 52 1.51 9.26 -17.98
C ASP A 52 1.92 10.74 -18.11
N GLY A 53 3.15 10.98 -18.57
CA GLY A 53 3.71 12.33 -18.73
C GLY A 53 4.28 12.95 -17.45
N GLU A 54 4.16 12.28 -16.31
CA GLU A 54 4.71 12.76 -15.04
C GLU A 54 6.07 12.13 -14.71
N LYS A 55 6.95 12.90 -14.08
CA LYS A 55 8.22 12.40 -13.56
C LYS A 55 7.98 11.59 -12.30
N VAL A 56 8.53 10.38 -12.25
CA VAL A 56 8.45 9.52 -11.06
C VAL A 56 9.09 10.18 -9.83
N PHE A 57 10.09 11.03 -10.04
CA PHE A 57 10.79 11.74 -8.98
C PHE A 57 10.61 13.25 -9.15
N GLN A 58 10.05 13.90 -8.13
CA GLN A 58 9.86 15.34 -8.10
C GLN A 58 10.62 15.94 -6.92
N LYS A 59 11.55 16.84 -7.22
CA LYS A 59 12.31 17.53 -6.18
C LYS A 59 11.37 18.43 -5.36
N SER A 60 11.48 18.37 -4.05
CA SER A 60 10.81 19.25 -3.11
C SER A 60 11.60 19.30 -1.81
N ASP A 61 12.31 20.43 -1.60
CA ASP A 61 13.23 20.60 -0.48
C ASP A 61 12.54 20.49 0.89
N ASN A 62 11.21 20.72 0.92
CA ASN A 62 10.38 20.61 2.11
C ASN A 62 9.30 19.53 1.93
N ASP A 63 8.88 18.92 3.04
CA ASP A 63 7.68 18.08 3.07
C ASP A 63 6.46 19.01 2.98
N MET A 64 5.84 19.07 1.80
CA MET A 64 4.63 19.86 1.55
C MET A 64 3.37 19.11 1.99
N GLY A 65 3.52 17.97 2.66
CA GLY A 65 2.44 17.11 3.10
C GLY A 65 1.95 16.17 2.00
N LEU A 66 0.65 15.88 2.05
CA LEU A 66 0.01 14.94 1.15
C LEU A 66 0.08 15.44 -0.29
N LYS A 67 0.57 14.58 -1.18
CA LYS A 67 0.54 14.80 -2.62
C LYS A 67 -0.05 13.58 -3.30
N GLU A 68 -1.06 13.81 -4.13
CA GLU A 68 -1.72 12.74 -4.87
C GLU A 68 -0.69 11.94 -5.67
N ASN A 69 -0.71 10.61 -5.58
CA ASN A 69 0.24 9.69 -6.24
C ASN A 69 1.69 9.71 -5.74
N TYR A 70 2.10 10.68 -4.91
CA TYR A 70 3.48 10.82 -4.49
C TYR A 70 3.68 10.72 -2.98
N VAL A 71 4.73 10.03 -2.57
CA VAL A 71 5.17 9.98 -1.17
C VAL A 71 6.44 10.79 -1.02
N TRP A 72 6.43 11.76 -0.11
CA TRP A 72 7.65 12.46 0.27
C TRP A 72 8.59 11.52 1.03
N CYS A 73 9.80 11.35 0.51
CA CYS A 73 10.77 10.41 1.06
C CYS A 73 11.79 11.15 1.91
N LYS A 74 11.93 10.72 3.18
CA LYS A 74 13.01 11.14 4.08
C LYS A 74 14.33 10.49 3.67
N ASN A 75 14.26 9.23 3.24
CA ASN A 75 15.39 8.44 2.79
C ASN A 75 15.13 7.96 1.35
N GLY A 76 16.14 8.09 0.47
CA GLY A 76 16.05 7.57 -0.89
C GLY A 76 17.34 7.71 -1.69
N PRO A 77 17.39 7.15 -2.91
CA PRO A 77 18.58 7.15 -3.78
C PRO A 77 19.12 8.54 -4.14
N ARG A 78 18.29 9.60 -4.08
CA ARG A 78 18.71 11.00 -4.24
C ARG A 78 18.78 11.78 -2.91
N GLY A 79 18.71 11.09 -1.78
CA GLY A 79 18.66 11.70 -0.45
C GLY A 79 17.27 12.25 -0.09
N ARG A 80 17.23 13.07 0.95
CA ARG A 80 16.01 13.78 1.40
C ARG A 80 15.60 14.84 0.37
N GLY A 81 14.29 15.13 0.30
CA GLY A 81 13.78 16.27 -0.46
C GLY A 81 13.21 15.89 -1.82
N TYR A 82 12.63 14.68 -1.93
CA TYR A 82 12.00 14.21 -3.15
C TYR A 82 10.66 13.54 -2.85
N TYR A 83 9.68 13.85 -3.69
CA TYR A 83 8.45 13.09 -3.84
C TYR A 83 8.68 11.97 -4.85
N HIS A 84 8.29 10.77 -4.48
CA HIS A 84 8.43 9.57 -5.29
C HIS A 84 7.05 9.04 -5.67
N LEU A 85 6.83 8.77 -6.95
CA LEU A 85 5.63 8.12 -7.46
C LEU A 85 5.74 6.62 -7.17
N LEU A 86 5.28 6.22 -5.99
CA LEU A 86 4.99 4.83 -5.59
C LEU A 86 6.04 3.78 -6.03
N THR A 87 7.31 4.18 -6.03
CA THR A 87 8.51 3.34 -6.11
C THR A 87 8.67 2.44 -4.88
N LYS A 88 9.56 1.45 -4.96
CA LYS A 88 9.94 0.62 -3.80
C LYS A 88 10.33 1.48 -2.58
N MET A 89 11.11 2.54 -2.81
CA MET A 89 11.58 3.41 -1.73
C MET A 89 10.45 4.22 -1.09
N SER A 90 9.45 4.66 -1.87
CA SER A 90 8.26 5.30 -1.28
C SER A 90 7.46 4.34 -0.42
N TYR A 91 7.38 3.05 -0.76
CA TYR A 91 6.74 2.06 0.12
C TYR A 91 7.52 1.86 1.43
N VAL A 92 8.85 1.92 1.41
CA VAL A 92 9.68 1.89 2.63
C VAL A 92 9.37 3.10 3.52
N ASN A 93 9.35 4.30 2.95
CA ASN A 93 9.02 5.52 3.69
C ASN A 93 7.57 5.49 4.20
N LEU A 94 6.66 5.00 3.37
CA LEU A 94 5.25 4.88 3.74
C LEU A 94 5.05 3.88 4.88
N TYR A 95 5.73 2.73 4.85
CA TYR A 95 5.71 1.74 5.93
C TYR A 95 6.21 2.35 7.25
N SER A 96 7.32 3.09 7.20
CA SER A 96 7.86 3.78 8.37
C SER A 96 6.86 4.80 8.93
N ARG A 97 6.17 5.57 8.07
CA ARG A 97 5.14 6.52 8.48
C ARG A 97 3.95 5.82 9.12
N LEU A 98 3.40 4.79 8.48
CA LEU A 98 2.29 3.98 8.99
C LEU A 98 2.61 3.34 10.34
N SER A 99 3.84 2.84 10.51
CA SER A 99 4.29 2.22 11.76
C SER A 99 4.41 3.23 12.90
N SER A 100 4.69 4.50 12.59
CA SER A 100 4.77 5.59 13.57
C SER A 100 3.40 6.19 13.91
N SER A 101 2.36 5.91 13.11
CA SER A 101 1.01 6.47 13.24
C SER A 101 -0.02 5.39 13.57
N ALA A 102 0.36 4.36 14.33
CA ALA A 102 -0.54 3.28 14.70
C ALA A 102 -1.71 3.82 15.54
N PRO A 103 -2.98 3.45 15.21
CA PRO A 103 -4.12 3.80 16.04
C PRO A 103 -4.01 3.13 17.42
N SER A 104 -4.28 3.89 18.48
CA SER A 104 -4.30 3.36 19.86
C SER A 104 -5.49 2.42 20.06
N SER A 105 -5.25 1.25 20.67
CA SER A 105 -6.28 0.22 20.89
C SER A 105 -6.86 0.19 22.31
N CYS A 106 -6.37 1.02 23.23
CA CYS A 106 -6.83 1.00 24.61
C CYS A 106 -8.32 1.42 24.69
N CYS A 107 -9.17 0.51 25.17
CA CYS A 107 -10.63 0.66 25.26
C CYS A 107 -11.37 0.85 23.91
N ALA A 108 -10.92 0.16 22.86
CA ALA A 108 -11.51 0.26 21.52
C ALA A 108 -12.97 -0.22 21.42
N ASN A 109 -13.86 0.66 20.95
CA ASN A 109 -15.20 0.29 20.46
C ASN A 109 -15.14 -0.37 19.07
N SER A 110 -16.26 -0.80 18.52
CA SER A 110 -16.32 -1.49 17.21
C SER A 110 -15.75 -0.66 16.05
N GLU A 111 -15.98 0.65 16.04
CA GLU A 111 -15.44 1.55 15.01
C GLU A 111 -13.91 1.65 15.10
N MET A 112 -13.39 1.74 16.32
CA MET A 112 -11.95 1.82 16.56
C MET A 112 -11.24 0.53 16.18
N ARG A 113 -11.86 -0.64 16.44
CA ARG A 113 -11.37 -1.94 15.97
C ARG A 113 -11.28 -1.98 14.45
N LYS A 114 -12.34 -1.55 13.75
CA LYS A 114 -12.33 -1.49 12.28
C LYS A 114 -11.19 -0.61 11.74
N LYS A 115 -10.90 0.53 12.39
CA LYS A 115 -9.77 1.40 12.00
C LYS A 115 -8.42 0.71 12.23
N VAL A 116 -8.27 -0.03 13.33
CA VAL A 116 -7.06 -0.84 13.58
C VAL A 116 -6.90 -1.92 12.51
N ASP A 117 -7.97 -2.62 12.14
CA ASP A 117 -7.94 -3.67 11.13
C ASP A 117 -7.59 -3.13 9.74
N GLN A 118 -8.18 -1.99 9.35
CA GLN A 118 -7.87 -1.29 8.10
C GLN A 118 -6.41 -0.79 8.08
N TRP A 119 -5.93 -0.26 9.21
CA TRP A 119 -4.54 0.15 9.34
C TRP A 119 -3.58 -1.04 9.23
N ASP A 120 -3.85 -2.16 9.92
CA ASP A 120 -2.96 -3.33 9.87
C ASP A 120 -2.94 -3.96 8.48
N THR A 121 -4.11 -4.06 7.83
CA THR A 121 -4.23 -4.50 6.43
C THR A 121 -3.36 -3.65 5.52
N THR A 122 -3.51 -2.32 5.61
CA THR A 122 -2.73 -1.37 4.79
C THR A 122 -1.24 -1.51 5.06
N ARG A 123 -0.85 -1.53 6.34
CA ARG A 123 0.55 -1.65 6.78
C ARG A 123 1.20 -2.93 6.26
N ARG A 124 0.50 -4.07 6.32
CA ARG A 124 1.01 -5.37 5.84
C ARG A 124 1.25 -5.37 4.34
N VAL A 125 0.29 -4.89 3.55
CA VAL A 125 0.45 -4.84 2.10
C VAL A 125 1.60 -3.91 1.72
N VAL A 126 1.68 -2.73 2.34
CA VAL A 126 2.81 -1.81 2.13
C VAL A 126 4.14 -2.45 2.53
N TYR A 127 4.20 -3.15 3.66
CA TYR A 127 5.39 -3.88 4.08
C TYR A 127 5.80 -4.94 3.05
N ASN A 128 4.86 -5.73 2.56
CA ASN A 128 5.13 -6.78 1.58
C ASN A 128 5.70 -6.20 0.29
N ARG A 129 5.19 -5.06 -0.18
CA ARG A 129 5.75 -4.34 -1.34
C ARG A 129 7.19 -3.85 -1.15
N THR A 130 7.67 -3.71 0.09
CA THR A 130 9.09 -3.32 0.35
C THR A 130 10.09 -4.47 0.17
N ARG A 131 9.64 -5.72 0.17
CA ARG A 131 10.54 -6.90 0.18
C ARG A 131 11.03 -7.29 -1.22
N PRO A 132 10.15 -7.60 -2.19
CA PRO A 132 10.57 -8.19 -3.46
C PRO A 132 11.37 -7.21 -4.32
N THR A 133 12.14 -7.78 -5.25
CA THR A 133 12.90 -7.02 -6.26
C THR A 133 12.02 -6.43 -7.35
N ARG A 134 10.79 -6.92 -7.49
CA ARG A 134 9.76 -6.41 -8.40
C ARG A 134 8.43 -6.24 -7.66
N PRO A 135 7.52 -5.36 -8.12
CA PRO A 135 6.18 -5.29 -7.58
C PRO A 135 5.49 -6.65 -7.73
N ASN A 136 5.10 -7.24 -6.60
CA ASN A 136 4.32 -8.47 -6.58
C ASN A 136 3.51 -8.50 -5.28
N ASP A 137 2.20 -8.47 -5.43
CA ASP A 137 1.25 -8.52 -4.32
C ASP A 137 0.76 -9.94 -4.01
N GLU A 138 1.03 -10.94 -4.86
CA GLU A 138 0.65 -12.34 -4.64
C GLU A 138 1.33 -12.91 -3.38
N LEU A 139 2.63 -12.62 -3.22
CA LEU A 139 3.40 -12.98 -2.01
C LEU A 139 2.92 -12.20 -0.77
N GLY A 140 2.28 -11.04 -0.97
CA GLY A 140 1.76 -10.22 0.11
C GLY A 140 0.35 -10.61 0.53
N ALA A 141 -0.43 -11.20 -0.39
CA ALA A 141 -1.79 -11.66 -0.21
C ALA A 141 -1.85 -12.69 0.92
N GLU A 142 -1.01 -13.73 0.87
CA GLU A 142 -1.02 -14.84 1.84
C GLU A 142 -0.87 -14.35 3.30
N SER A 143 -0.04 -13.33 3.55
CA SER A 143 0.17 -12.79 4.91
C SER A 143 -0.88 -11.76 5.36
N ALA A 144 -1.67 -11.21 4.43
CA ALA A 144 -2.79 -10.31 4.74
C ALA A 144 -4.13 -11.07 4.90
N ILE A 145 -4.24 -12.25 4.28
CA ILE A 145 -5.45 -13.09 4.24
C ILE A 145 -5.78 -13.72 5.61
N ASP A 146 -4.78 -14.00 6.45
CA ASP A 146 -4.98 -14.66 7.77
C ASP A 146 -6.02 -13.96 8.67
N HIS A 147 -6.30 -12.67 8.44
CA HIS A 147 -7.24 -11.87 9.26
C HIS A 147 -8.57 -11.57 8.59
N LEU A 148 -8.64 -11.68 7.26
CA LEU A 148 -9.85 -11.46 6.48
C LEU A 148 -10.63 -12.78 6.26
N GLY A 149 -10.00 -13.91 6.60
CA GLY A 149 -10.51 -15.26 6.37
C GLY A 149 -11.26 -15.91 7.53
N THR A 150 -11.54 -15.22 8.64
CA THR A 150 -12.55 -15.68 9.60
C THR A 150 -13.91 -15.12 9.20
N PRO A 151 -14.76 -15.88 8.48
CA PRO A 151 -16.17 -15.55 8.43
C PRO A 151 -16.74 -15.60 9.87
N PRO A 152 -17.78 -14.81 10.17
CA PRO A 152 -18.48 -14.89 11.46
C PRO A 152 -19.08 -16.28 11.71
#